data_AF-A0AB35IMS1-F1
#
_entry.id   AF-A0AB35IMS1-F1
#
_cell.length_a   1.000
_cell.length_b   1.000
_cell.length_c   1.000
_cell.angle_alpha   90.00
_cell.angle_beta   90.00
_cell.angle_gamma   90.00
#
_symmetry.space_group_name_H-M   'P 1'
#
loop_
_entity.id
_entity.type
_entity.pdbx_description
1 polymer ?
#
loop_
_entity_poly.entity_id
_entity_poly.type
_entity_poly.pdbx_seq_one_letter_code
_entity_poly.pdbx_strand_id
1 'polypeptide(L)'
;MIRIAMAIKNQDIKNILKIELLKLCDDLQIMDYQEAVNYDVYMMEIKNIAEIENLKRIRLEDYQQIIVLIGLEDLELIKKGYELEAFNYIRTNKFIEDIDNLMSQLGDVMVKRFKTYQIQNSGTISKVRISSINYVESFRHYIHIHANSGEYIERKNISEFVCQMKNENFIQIHKSYAVNLHAVIKIAANCVELVDGSILPIGNSFKKQLIELFDK
;
A
#
# COMPACT_ATOMS: atom_id res chain seq x y z
N MET A 1 -1.06 11.40 1.78
CA MET A 1 -2.13 11.30 2.78
C MET A 1 -2.71 9.90 2.82
N ILE A 2 -2.64 9.28 3.99
CA ILE A 2 -3.28 8.00 4.29
C ILE A 2 -4.64 8.30 4.91
N ARG A 3 -5.70 7.70 4.38
CA ARG A 3 -7.07 7.87 4.86
C ARG A 3 -7.44 6.71 5.79
N ILE A 4 -7.90 7.04 6.98
CA ILE A 4 -8.33 6.09 8.01
C ILE A 4 -9.83 6.28 8.26
N ALA A 5 -10.60 5.22 8.04
CA ALA A 5 -12.00 5.14 8.44
C ALA A 5 -12.12 4.59 9.86
N MET A 6 -12.99 5.21 10.67
CA MET A 6 -13.38 4.69 11.97
C MET A 6 -14.89 4.46 12.02
N ALA A 7 -15.30 3.23 12.32
CA ALA A 7 -16.67 2.87 12.67
C ALA A 7 -16.70 2.33 14.11
N ILE A 8 -16.43 3.19 15.08
CA ILE A 8 -16.32 2.85 16.50
C ILE A 8 -17.38 3.61 17.28
N LYS A 9 -18.23 2.88 18.00
CA LYS A 9 -19.33 3.40 18.83
C LYS A 9 -18.85 3.77 20.22
N ASN A 10 -17.88 3.02 20.77
CA ASN A 10 -17.26 3.37 22.04
C ASN A 10 -16.39 4.64 21.87
N GLN A 11 -16.85 5.74 22.44
CA GLN A 11 -16.22 7.04 22.23
C GLN A 11 -14.86 7.18 22.93
N ASP A 12 -14.64 6.49 24.04
CA ASP A 12 -13.36 6.51 24.74
C ASP A 12 -12.28 5.80 23.90
N ILE A 13 -12.61 4.60 23.40
CA ILE A 13 -11.73 3.84 22.47
C ILE A 13 -11.43 4.68 21.22
N LYS A 14 -12.46 5.28 20.62
CA LYS A 14 -12.31 6.10 19.41
C LYS A 14 -11.36 7.28 19.65
N ASN A 15 -11.51 7.98 20.77
CA ASN A 15 -10.68 9.13 21.11
C ASN A 15 -9.22 8.73 21.36
N ILE A 16 -8.98 7.64 22.09
CA ILE A 16 -7.62 7.14 22.34
C ILE A 16 -6.94 6.71 21.03
N LEU A 17 -7.62 5.91 20.20
CA LEU A 17 -7.10 5.50 18.90
C LEU A 17 -6.75 6.70 18.02
N LYS A 18 -7.60 7.73 17.99
CA LYS A 18 -7.33 8.95 17.23
C LYS A 18 -6.05 9.65 17.69
N ILE A 19 -5.84 9.75 19.00
CA ILE A 19 -4.62 10.36 19.57
C ILE A 19 -3.40 9.53 19.21
N GLU A 20 -3.42 8.22 19.40
CA GLU A 20 -2.28 7.35 19.10
C GLU A 20 -1.95 7.29 17.61
N LEU A 21 -2.96 7.23 16.74
CA LEU A 21 -2.78 7.24 15.29
C LEU A 21 -2.06 8.51 14.81
N LEU A 22 -2.43 9.68 15.35
CA LEU A 22 -1.80 10.95 14.98
C LEU A 22 -0.31 11.01 15.39
N LYS A 23 0.17 10.12 16.27
CA LYS A 23 1.59 9.99 16.58
C LYS A 23 2.37 9.13 15.59
N LEU A 24 1.70 8.34 14.76
CA LEU A 24 2.37 7.39 13.85
C LEU A 24 2.99 8.07 12.63
N CYS A 25 2.30 9.04 12.02
CA CYS A 25 2.85 9.86 10.94
C CYS A 25 2.03 11.14 10.69
N ASP A 26 2.68 12.15 10.08
CA ASP A 26 2.08 13.47 9.89
C ASP A 26 1.02 13.53 8.76
N ASP A 27 1.08 12.62 7.78
CA ASP A 27 0.26 12.67 6.56
C ASP A 27 -0.97 11.75 6.66
N LEU A 28 -1.78 11.94 7.72
CA LEU A 28 -2.99 11.16 8.04
C LEU A 28 -4.28 11.98 7.93
N GLN A 29 -5.34 11.33 7.46
CA GLN A 29 -6.71 11.84 7.52
C GLN A 29 -7.61 10.81 8.20
N ILE A 30 -8.08 11.12 9.41
CA ILE A 30 -8.97 10.25 10.19
C ILE A 30 -10.40 10.76 10.05
N MET A 31 -11.30 9.89 9.61
CA MET A 31 -12.69 10.23 9.33
C MET A 31 -13.64 9.13 9.81
N ASP A 32 -14.91 9.47 9.94
CA ASP A 32 -15.93 8.44 10.10
C ASP A 32 -16.05 7.60 8.84
N TYR A 33 -16.29 6.31 9.02
CA TYR A 33 -16.50 5.37 7.93
C TYR A 33 -17.74 5.75 7.10
N GLN A 34 -17.56 5.79 5.79
CA GLN A 34 -18.61 5.98 4.80
C GLN A 34 -18.48 4.90 3.74
N GLU A 35 -19.58 4.20 3.45
CA GLU A 35 -19.56 3.02 2.57
C GLU A 35 -19.07 3.31 1.16
N ALA A 36 -19.40 4.49 0.62
CA ALA A 36 -19.05 4.92 -0.74
C ALA A 36 -17.61 5.49 -0.87
N VAL A 37 -16.82 5.48 0.20
CA VAL A 37 -15.46 6.03 0.23
C VAL A 37 -14.46 4.90 0.47
N ASN A 38 -13.39 4.89 -0.32
CA ASN A 38 -12.27 3.98 -0.12
C ASN A 38 -11.26 4.59 0.84
N TYR A 39 -10.80 3.79 1.78
CA TYR A 39 -9.82 4.16 2.79
C TYR A 39 -8.61 3.25 2.68
N ASP A 40 -7.50 3.67 3.27
CA ASP A 40 -6.27 2.89 3.32
C ASP A 40 -6.26 2.00 4.57
N VAL A 41 -6.86 2.49 5.67
CA VAL A 41 -7.03 1.76 6.93
C VAL A 41 -8.48 1.85 7.40
N TYR A 42 -9.04 0.72 7.81
CA TYR A 42 -10.38 0.61 8.38
C TYR A 42 -10.26 0.15 9.82
N MET A 43 -10.82 0.91 10.76
CA MET A 43 -10.92 0.56 12.18
C MET A 43 -12.39 0.36 12.53
N MET A 44 -12.79 -0.90 12.68
CA MET A 44 -14.20 -1.29 12.75
C MET A 44 -14.52 -1.93 14.09
N GLU A 45 -15.41 -1.30 14.87
CA GLU A 45 -16.01 -1.96 16.01
C GLU A 45 -17.07 -2.96 15.52
N ILE A 46 -16.93 -4.22 15.93
CA ILE A 46 -17.79 -5.33 15.52
C ILE A 46 -18.47 -5.98 16.72
N LYS A 47 -19.70 -6.44 16.51
CA LYS A 47 -20.51 -7.11 17.55
C LYS A 47 -20.87 -8.55 17.22
N ASN A 48 -20.86 -8.89 15.95
CA ASN A 48 -21.30 -10.20 15.46
C ASN A 48 -20.58 -10.53 14.14
N ILE A 49 -20.70 -11.79 13.73
CA ILE A 49 -20.04 -12.32 12.52
C ILE A 49 -20.57 -11.64 11.25
N ALA A 50 -21.85 -11.29 11.18
CA ALA A 50 -22.41 -10.65 9.99
C ALA A 50 -21.74 -9.30 9.69
N GLU A 51 -21.37 -8.55 10.73
CA GLU A 51 -20.61 -7.30 10.56
C GLU A 51 -19.20 -7.56 9.99
N ILE A 52 -18.54 -8.66 10.33
CA ILE A 52 -17.24 -9.07 9.73
C ILE A 52 -17.42 -9.49 8.27
N GLU A 53 -18.46 -10.28 7.98
CA GLU A 53 -18.77 -10.76 6.63
C GLU A 53 -19.00 -9.58 5.66
N ASN A 54 -19.65 -8.50 6.12
CA ASN A 54 -19.83 -7.28 5.34
C ASN A 54 -18.52 -6.58 4.95
N LEU A 55 -17.44 -6.80 5.72
CA LEU A 55 -16.13 -6.23 5.42
C LEU A 55 -15.36 -7.02 4.35
N LYS A 56 -15.81 -8.23 3.96
CA LYS A 56 -15.16 -9.00 2.89
C LYS A 56 -15.13 -8.25 1.56
N ARG A 57 -16.09 -7.35 1.31
CA ARG A 57 -16.10 -6.50 0.12
C ARG A 57 -14.85 -5.62 0.00
N ILE A 58 -14.29 -5.17 1.12
CA ILE A 58 -13.08 -4.34 1.17
C ILE A 58 -11.90 -5.13 0.57
N ARG A 59 -11.82 -6.43 0.84
CA ARG A 59 -10.81 -7.33 0.25
C ARG A 59 -10.97 -7.51 -1.26
N LEU A 60 -12.19 -7.43 -1.78
CA LEU A 60 -12.45 -7.52 -3.21
C LEU A 60 -12.04 -6.24 -3.97
N GLU A 61 -11.97 -5.10 -3.27
CA GLU A 61 -11.61 -3.81 -3.85
C GLU A 61 -10.09 -3.59 -3.87
N ASP A 62 -9.41 -3.78 -2.73
CA ASP A 62 -7.96 -3.62 -2.63
C ASP A 62 -7.35 -4.39 -1.44
N TYR A 63 -6.51 -5.37 -1.74
CA TYR A 63 -5.80 -6.17 -0.73
C TYR A 63 -4.73 -5.38 0.05
N GLN A 64 -4.33 -4.20 -0.42
CA GLN A 64 -3.43 -3.30 0.32
C GLN A 64 -4.14 -2.61 1.49
N GLN A 65 -5.47 -2.63 1.55
CA GLN A 65 -6.19 -2.01 2.67
C GLN A 65 -5.93 -2.75 3.98
N ILE A 66 -5.74 -1.99 5.06
CA ILE A 66 -5.52 -2.54 6.40
C ILE A 66 -6.85 -2.54 7.13
N ILE A 67 -7.24 -3.67 7.72
CA ILE A 67 -8.48 -3.78 8.51
C ILE A 67 -8.10 -4.13 9.94
N VAL A 68 -8.47 -3.28 10.89
CA VAL A 68 -8.35 -3.52 12.33
C VAL A 68 -9.74 -3.69 12.90
N LEU A 69 -9.98 -4.81 13.57
CA LEU A 69 -11.26 -5.09 14.22
C LEU A 69 -11.15 -4.77 15.71
N ILE A 70 -12.21 -4.19 16.27
CA ILE A 70 -12.36 -4.00 17.71
C ILE A 70 -13.64 -4.73 18.13
N GLY A 71 -13.55 -5.68 19.05
CA GLY A 71 -14.73 -6.46 19.43
C GLY A 71 -14.57 -7.18 20.77
N LEU A 72 -15.61 -7.89 21.18
CA LEU A 72 -15.58 -8.70 22.40
C LEU A 72 -14.51 -9.81 22.29
N GLU A 73 -14.02 -10.28 23.43
CA GLU A 73 -13.13 -11.44 23.51
C GLU A 73 -13.95 -12.73 23.28
N ASP A 74 -14.31 -12.96 22.01
CA ASP A 74 -15.07 -14.10 21.54
C ASP A 74 -14.27 -14.86 20.47
N LEU A 75 -14.13 -16.17 20.66
CA LEU A 75 -13.28 -16.99 19.80
C LEU A 75 -13.79 -17.07 18.36
N GLU A 76 -15.11 -17.06 18.15
CA GLU A 76 -15.69 -17.16 16.81
C GLU A 76 -15.49 -15.85 16.04
N LEU A 77 -15.68 -14.70 16.69
CA LEU A 77 -15.36 -13.39 16.12
C LEU A 77 -13.88 -13.26 15.76
N ILE A 78 -12.98 -13.68 16.66
CA ILE A 78 -11.53 -13.63 16.41
C ILE A 78 -11.17 -14.51 15.21
N LYS A 79 -11.68 -15.76 15.15
CA LYS A 79 -11.46 -16.66 14.01
C LYS A 79 -11.94 -16.04 12.69
N LYS A 80 -13.13 -15.45 12.69
CA LYS A 80 -13.67 -14.78 11.49
C LYS A 80 -12.86 -13.55 11.10
N GLY A 81 -12.31 -12.82 12.07
CA GLY A 81 -11.35 -11.74 11.81
C GLY A 81 -10.09 -12.23 11.09
N TYR A 82 -9.54 -13.38 11.50
CA TYR A 82 -8.41 -14.01 10.79
C TYR A 82 -8.79 -14.49 9.39
N GLU A 83 -9.97 -15.09 9.20
CA GLU A 83 -10.46 -15.49 7.87
C GLU A 83 -10.64 -14.29 6.92
N LEU A 84 -10.98 -13.11 7.44
CA LEU A 84 -11.02 -11.86 6.69
C LEU A 84 -9.61 -11.31 6.37
N GLU A 85 -8.56 -11.92 6.92
CA GLU A 85 -7.19 -11.39 6.92
C GLU A 85 -7.15 -10.00 7.55
N ALA A 86 -7.90 -9.80 8.64
CA ALA A 86 -7.76 -8.59 9.43
C ALA A 86 -6.31 -8.47 9.93
N PHE A 87 -5.78 -7.27 9.87
CA PHE A 87 -4.42 -6.97 10.34
C PHE A 87 -4.28 -7.25 11.84
N ASN A 88 -5.31 -6.91 12.61
CA ASN A 88 -5.35 -7.19 14.04
C ASN A 88 -6.80 -7.24 14.55
N TYR A 89 -6.99 -7.90 15.70
CA TYR A 89 -8.23 -7.95 16.46
C TYR A 89 -7.98 -7.46 17.89
N ILE A 90 -8.59 -6.35 18.25
CA ILE A 90 -8.45 -5.68 19.54
C ILE A 90 -9.64 -6.00 20.43
N ARG A 91 -9.37 -6.52 21.62
CA ARG A 91 -10.42 -6.89 22.56
C ARG A 91 -10.91 -5.66 23.30
N THR A 92 -12.22 -5.38 23.23
CA THR A 92 -12.82 -4.19 23.84
C THR A 92 -12.54 -4.12 25.36
N ASN A 93 -12.58 -5.25 26.06
CA ASN A 93 -12.33 -5.34 27.50
C ASN A 93 -10.83 -5.27 27.90
N LYS A 94 -9.91 -5.43 26.94
CA LYS A 94 -8.45 -5.39 27.13
C LYS A 94 -7.79 -4.37 26.20
N PHE A 95 -8.54 -3.36 25.80
CA PHE A 95 -8.12 -2.39 24.78
C PHE A 95 -6.77 -1.73 25.09
N ILE A 96 -6.55 -1.36 26.36
CA ILE A 96 -5.29 -0.73 26.80
C ILE A 96 -4.11 -1.70 26.72
N GLU A 97 -4.33 -3.01 26.91
CA GLU A 97 -3.27 -4.02 26.77
C GLU A 97 -2.91 -4.25 25.29
N ASP A 98 -3.92 -4.18 24.41
CA ASP A 98 -3.79 -4.53 23.01
C ASP A 98 -3.29 -3.35 22.14
N ILE A 99 -3.52 -2.10 22.56
CA ILE A 99 -3.26 -0.91 21.74
C ILE A 99 -1.76 -0.67 21.47
N ASP A 100 -0.88 -0.87 22.46
CA ASP A 100 0.54 -0.58 22.29
C ASP A 100 1.16 -1.47 21.20
N ASN A 101 0.81 -2.76 21.22
CA ASN A 101 1.23 -3.72 20.20
C ASN A 101 0.62 -3.37 18.83
N LEU A 102 -0.66 -3.00 18.79
CA LEU A 102 -1.31 -2.54 17.55
C LEU A 102 -0.55 -1.36 16.95
N MET A 103 -0.28 -0.31 17.73
CA MET A 103 0.32 0.92 17.22
C MET A 103 1.74 0.69 16.70
N SER A 104 2.54 -0.11 17.42
CA SER A 104 3.89 -0.48 16.97
C SER A 104 3.87 -1.21 15.63
N GLN A 105 3.01 -2.22 15.49
CA GLN A 105 2.93 -3.02 14.25
C GLN A 105 2.29 -2.21 13.10
N LEU A 106 1.24 -1.46 13.41
CA LEU A 106 0.48 -0.69 12.43
C LEU A 106 1.34 0.42 11.81
N GLY A 107 2.13 1.14 12.62
CA GLY A 107 3.03 2.19 12.15
C GLY A 107 4.00 1.67 11.09
N ASP A 108 4.71 0.57 11.38
CA ASP A 108 5.66 -0.03 10.46
C ASP A 108 5.01 -0.46 9.13
N VAL A 109 3.84 -1.07 9.21
CA VAL A 109 3.12 -1.54 8.03
C VAL A 109 2.59 -0.37 7.20
N MET A 110 2.05 0.67 7.84
CA MET A 110 1.55 1.86 7.15
C MET A 110 2.68 2.60 6.42
N VAL A 111 3.83 2.79 7.06
CA VAL A 111 5.00 3.47 6.47
C VAL A 111 5.50 2.72 5.24
N LYS A 112 5.56 1.39 5.29
CA LYS A 112 6.00 0.57 4.15
C LYS A 112 4.95 0.53 3.04
N ARG A 113 3.70 0.21 3.39
CA ARG A 113 2.64 -0.08 2.41
C ARG A 113 2.15 1.16 1.67
N PHE A 114 2.07 2.29 2.36
CA PHE A 114 1.58 3.56 1.78
C PHE A 114 2.72 4.54 1.46
N LYS A 115 3.95 4.02 1.33
CA LYS A 115 5.10 4.82 0.95
C LYS A 115 4.87 5.53 -0.39
N THR A 116 5.26 6.80 -0.44
CA THR A 116 5.09 7.62 -1.63
C THR A 116 6.42 8.06 -2.20
N TYR A 117 6.44 8.23 -3.52
CA TYR A 117 7.48 8.90 -4.24
C TYR A 117 7.08 10.36 -4.46
N GLN A 118 7.99 11.29 -4.17
CA GLN A 118 7.79 12.71 -4.44
C GLN A 118 8.31 13.03 -5.84
N ILE A 119 7.43 13.61 -6.67
CA ILE A 119 7.74 14.03 -8.03
C ILE A 119 7.86 15.55 -8.04
N GLN A 120 8.97 16.05 -8.53
CA GLN A 120 9.22 17.48 -8.70
C GLN A 120 9.11 17.87 -10.17
N ASN A 121 8.15 18.74 -10.50
CA ASN A 121 8.00 19.24 -11.86
C ASN A 121 7.69 20.74 -11.86
N SER A 122 8.61 21.53 -12.42
CA SER A 122 8.41 22.96 -12.74
C SER A 122 7.77 23.78 -11.61
N GLY A 123 8.25 23.60 -10.38
CA GLY A 123 7.76 24.32 -9.18
C GLY A 123 6.59 23.66 -8.45
N THR A 124 6.06 22.54 -8.97
CA THR A 124 5.04 21.73 -8.30
C THR A 124 5.66 20.47 -7.69
N ILE A 125 5.14 20.08 -6.52
CA ILE A 125 5.46 18.82 -5.85
C ILE A 125 4.18 17.98 -5.85
N SER A 126 4.25 16.80 -6.43
CA SER A 126 3.19 15.79 -6.36
C SER A 126 3.71 14.51 -5.71
N LYS A 127 2.80 13.66 -5.23
CA LYS A 127 3.13 12.37 -4.63
C LYS A 127 2.38 11.26 -5.36
N VAL A 128 3.06 10.15 -5.58
CA VAL A 128 2.46 8.90 -6.11
C VAL A 128 2.82 7.75 -5.17
N ARG A 129 1.91 6.79 -4.97
CA ARG A 129 2.22 5.60 -4.17
C ARG A 129 3.21 4.74 -4.94
N ILE A 130 4.30 4.34 -4.29
CA ILE A 130 5.33 3.50 -4.93
C ILE A 130 4.71 2.18 -5.42
N SER A 131 3.84 1.57 -4.60
CA SER A 131 3.10 0.36 -4.95
C SER A 131 2.16 0.51 -6.16
N SER A 132 1.79 1.74 -6.54
CA SER A 132 0.96 1.99 -7.72
C SER A 132 1.77 2.17 -9.00
N ILE A 133 3.10 2.35 -8.92
CA ILE A 133 3.97 2.55 -10.09
C ILE A 133 4.29 1.18 -10.69
N ASN A 134 3.94 0.99 -11.96
CA ASN A 134 4.19 -0.24 -12.71
C ASN A 134 5.58 -0.21 -13.34
N TYR A 135 5.91 0.88 -14.02
CA TYR A 135 7.20 1.08 -14.66
C TYR A 135 7.53 2.55 -14.88
N VAL A 136 8.78 2.79 -15.26
CA VAL A 136 9.32 4.09 -15.60
C VAL A 136 10.02 4.01 -16.95
N GLU A 137 9.65 4.91 -17.86
CA GLU A 137 10.26 5.08 -19.17
C GLU A 137 11.16 6.32 -19.18
N SER A 138 12.35 6.21 -19.78
CA SER A 138 13.20 7.36 -20.04
C SER A 138 12.93 7.94 -21.42
N PHE A 139 12.62 9.24 -21.47
CA PHE A 139 12.45 9.99 -22.70
C PHE A 139 13.19 11.34 -22.62
N ARG A 140 14.25 11.49 -23.42
CA ARG A 140 15.15 12.66 -23.42
C ARG A 140 15.75 12.93 -22.03
N HIS A 141 15.42 14.06 -21.40
CA HIS A 141 15.88 14.46 -20.06
C HIS A 141 14.83 14.21 -18.97
N TYR A 142 13.81 13.42 -19.30
CA TYR A 142 12.68 13.15 -18.43
C TYR A 142 12.52 11.65 -18.23
N ILE A 143 11.86 11.33 -17.12
CA ILE A 143 11.23 10.05 -16.91
C ILE A 143 9.71 10.21 -16.94
N HIS A 144 9.05 9.25 -17.57
CA HIS A 144 7.62 9.04 -17.54
C HIS A 144 7.36 7.91 -16.54
N ILE A 145 6.62 8.21 -15.48
CA ILE A 145 6.28 7.28 -14.42
C ILE A 145 4.85 6.83 -14.69
N HIS A 146 4.68 5.55 -15.03
CA HIS A 146 3.39 4.95 -15.33
C HIS A 146 2.87 4.24 -14.07
N ALA A 147 1.76 4.75 -13.54
CA ALA A 147 1.13 4.23 -12.34
C ALA A 147 -0.36 3.98 -12.56
N ASN A 148 -0.96 3.15 -11.71
CA ASN A 148 -2.41 2.88 -11.74
C ASN A 148 -3.26 4.14 -11.53
N SER A 149 -2.70 5.17 -10.87
CA SER A 149 -3.35 6.47 -10.67
C SER A 149 -3.18 7.44 -11.84
N GLY A 150 -2.43 7.07 -12.88
CA GLY A 150 -2.13 7.90 -14.04
C GLY A 150 -0.62 8.03 -14.32
N GLU A 151 -0.30 8.89 -15.28
CA GLU A 151 1.08 9.14 -15.71
C GLU A 151 1.64 10.43 -15.10
N TYR A 152 2.93 10.38 -14.76
CA TYR A 152 3.65 11.53 -14.22
C TYR A 152 4.95 11.75 -14.97
N ILE A 153 5.37 13.01 -15.08
CA ILE A 153 6.61 13.39 -15.77
C ILE A 153 7.52 14.11 -14.79
N GLU A 154 8.77 13.66 -14.70
CA GLU A 154 9.80 14.26 -13.86
C GLU A 154 11.08 14.49 -14.67
N ARG A 155 11.73 15.65 -14.50
CA ARG A 155 13.04 15.91 -15.10
C ARG A 155 14.12 15.20 -14.28
N LYS A 156 14.38 13.94 -14.60
CA LYS A 156 15.31 13.05 -13.88
C LYS A 156 15.89 11.99 -14.81
N ASN A 157 17.07 11.46 -14.48
CA ASN A 157 17.61 10.29 -15.17
C ASN A 157 17.04 9.00 -14.58
N ILE A 158 16.74 8.01 -15.42
CA ILE A 158 16.27 6.69 -14.97
C ILE A 158 17.22 6.00 -13.98
N SER A 159 18.55 6.13 -14.13
CA SER A 159 19.52 5.59 -13.19
C SER A 159 19.42 6.23 -11.81
N GLU A 160 19.14 7.54 -11.75
CA GLU A 160 18.92 8.26 -10.48
C GLU A 160 17.63 7.81 -9.81
N PHE A 161 16.56 7.65 -10.58
CA PHE A 161 15.29 7.10 -10.09
C PHE A 161 15.49 5.69 -9.51
N VAL A 162 16.14 4.79 -10.25
CA VAL A 162 16.39 3.41 -9.79
C VAL A 162 17.26 3.39 -8.52
N CYS A 163 18.24 4.28 -8.41
CA CYS A 163 19.05 4.41 -7.19
C CYS A 163 18.20 4.84 -5.98
N GLN A 164 17.26 5.77 -6.16
CA GLN A 164 16.30 6.18 -5.12
C GLN A 164 15.34 5.02 -4.75
N MET A 165 15.01 4.16 -5.72
CA MET A 165 14.09 3.03 -5.56
C MET A 165 14.78 1.69 -5.24
N LYS A 166 16.06 1.68 -4.89
CA LYS A 166 16.85 0.45 -4.67
C LYS A 166 16.24 -0.54 -3.65
N ASN A 167 15.43 -0.04 -2.72
CA ASN A 167 14.78 -0.84 -1.67
C ASN A 167 13.28 -1.09 -1.96
N GLU A 168 12.80 -0.70 -3.14
CA GLU A 168 11.37 -0.62 -3.49
C GLU A 168 10.98 -1.55 -4.65
N ASN A 169 11.74 -2.65 -4.82
CA ASN A 169 11.51 -3.66 -5.87
C ASN A 169 11.54 -3.12 -7.31
N PHE A 170 12.23 -2.00 -7.54
CA PHE A 170 12.49 -1.50 -8.88
C PHE A 170 13.81 -2.03 -9.44
N ILE A 171 13.76 -2.45 -10.71
CA ILE A 171 14.93 -2.87 -11.47
C ILE A 171 14.93 -2.23 -12.85
N GLN A 172 16.09 -1.79 -13.31
CA GLN A 172 16.26 -1.39 -14.70
C GLN A 172 16.34 -2.63 -15.59
N ILE A 173 15.48 -2.71 -16.62
CA ILE A 173 15.44 -3.85 -17.57
C ILE A 173 15.95 -3.47 -18.96
N HIS A 174 16.07 -2.18 -19.25
CA HIS A 174 16.55 -1.65 -20.51
C HIS A 174 17.13 -0.25 -20.29
N LYS A 175 17.92 0.27 -21.25
CA LYS A 175 18.45 1.65 -21.18
C LYS A 175 17.36 2.71 -21.00
N SER A 176 16.14 2.39 -21.45
CA SER A 176 14.97 3.27 -21.38
C SER A 176 13.88 2.80 -20.42
N TYR A 177 14.00 1.64 -19.76
CA TYR A 177 12.91 1.11 -18.94
C TYR A 177 13.40 0.54 -17.62
N ALA A 178 12.68 0.86 -16.56
CA ALA A 178 12.78 0.25 -15.23
C ALA A 178 11.37 -0.17 -14.78
N VAL A 179 11.25 -1.33 -14.15
CA VAL A 179 9.96 -1.91 -13.77
C VAL A 179 9.92 -2.18 -12.29
N ASN A 180 8.72 -2.09 -11.72
CA ASN A 180 8.43 -2.67 -10.42
C ASN A 180 8.28 -4.17 -10.59
N LEU A 181 9.08 -4.97 -9.89
CA LEU A 181 9.05 -6.43 -9.98
C LEU A 181 7.68 -7.00 -9.60
N HIS A 182 6.94 -6.37 -8.67
CA HIS A 182 5.58 -6.80 -8.32
C HIS A 182 4.56 -6.58 -9.44
N ALA A 183 4.86 -5.70 -10.39
CA ALA A 183 4.01 -5.45 -11.55
C ALA A 183 4.30 -6.43 -12.70
N VAL A 184 5.35 -7.26 -12.62
CA VAL A 184 5.72 -8.21 -13.70
C VAL A 184 4.88 -9.47 -13.57
N ILE A 185 4.06 -9.74 -14.59
CA ILE A 185 3.29 -10.99 -14.70
C ILE A 185 4.14 -12.10 -15.34
N LYS A 186 4.93 -11.74 -16.35
CA LYS A 186 5.66 -12.73 -17.15
C LYS A 186 6.95 -12.16 -17.70
N ILE A 187 8.00 -12.97 -17.66
CA ILE A 187 9.27 -12.71 -18.35
C ILE A 187 9.36 -13.65 -19.54
N ALA A 188 9.44 -13.07 -20.74
CA ALA A 188 9.71 -13.79 -21.98
C ALA A 188 11.18 -13.65 -22.39
N ALA A 189 11.54 -14.16 -23.57
CA ALA A 189 12.93 -14.18 -24.02
C ALA A 189 13.56 -12.79 -24.14
N ASN A 190 12.80 -11.78 -24.55
CA ASN A 190 13.27 -10.42 -24.85
C ASN A 190 12.34 -9.31 -24.34
N CYS A 191 11.28 -9.65 -23.60
CA CYS A 191 10.35 -8.68 -23.05
C CYS A 191 9.77 -9.13 -21.70
N VAL A 192 9.26 -8.17 -20.95
CA VAL A 192 8.39 -8.41 -19.78
C VAL A 192 6.96 -7.98 -20.10
N GLU A 193 6.01 -8.67 -19.51
CA GLU A 193 4.59 -8.33 -19.53
C GLU A 193 4.17 -7.88 -18.13
N LEU A 194 3.50 -6.73 -18.04
CA LEU A 194 3.09 -6.11 -16.79
C LEU A 194 1.59 -6.27 -16.50
N VAL A 195 1.19 -6.02 -15.25
CA VAL A 195 -0.21 -6.09 -14.77
C VAL A 195 -1.18 -5.16 -15.49
N ASP A 196 -0.69 -4.05 -16.04
CA ASP A 196 -1.49 -3.11 -16.85
C ASP A 196 -1.57 -3.51 -18.34
N GLY A 197 -0.98 -4.64 -18.72
CA GLY A 197 -0.91 -5.14 -20.09
C GLY A 197 0.26 -4.60 -20.91
N SER A 198 1.12 -3.75 -20.33
CA SER A 198 2.29 -3.21 -21.03
C SER A 198 3.31 -4.30 -21.33
N ILE A 199 3.88 -4.27 -22.53
CA ILE A 199 4.96 -5.17 -22.96
C ILE A 199 6.23 -4.36 -23.21
N LEU A 200 7.25 -4.57 -22.37
CA LEU A 200 8.47 -3.76 -22.38
C LEU A 200 9.69 -4.60 -22.78
N PRO A 201 10.58 -4.09 -23.65
CA PRO A 201 11.76 -4.83 -24.08
C PRO A 201 12.80 -4.97 -22.96
N ILE A 202 13.53 -6.08 -22.96
CA ILE A 202 14.66 -6.35 -22.07
C ILE A 202 15.96 -6.14 -22.85
N GLY A 203 16.86 -5.32 -22.31
CA GLY A 203 18.22 -5.18 -22.82
C GLY A 203 19.10 -6.38 -22.43
N ASN A 204 19.96 -6.82 -23.35
CA ASN A 204 20.82 -7.99 -23.15
C ASN A 204 21.67 -7.93 -21.87
N SER A 205 22.18 -6.74 -21.52
CA SER A 205 22.98 -6.53 -20.31
C SER A 205 22.18 -6.61 -19.00
N PHE A 206 20.86 -6.47 -19.05
CA PHE A 206 19.98 -6.45 -17.86
C PHE A 206 19.29 -7.79 -17.61
N LYS A 207 19.17 -8.63 -18.65
CA LYS A 207 18.41 -9.88 -18.62
C LYS A 207 18.84 -10.83 -17.49
N LYS A 208 20.15 -11.00 -17.29
CA LYS A 208 20.68 -11.93 -16.27
C LYS A 208 20.22 -11.52 -14.87
N GLN A 209 20.39 -10.24 -14.53
CA GLN A 209 20.01 -9.70 -13.22
C GLN A 209 18.50 -9.79 -12.99
N LEU A 210 17.70 -9.52 -14.02
CA LEU A 210 16.24 -9.61 -13.94
C LEU A 210 15.78 -11.04 -13.60
N ILE A 211 16.33 -12.06 -14.27
CA ILE A 211 15.97 -13.47 -14.02
C ILE A 211 16.35 -13.88 -12.60
N GLU A 212 17.57 -13.54 -12.14
CA GLU A 212 18.04 -13.86 -10.78
C GLU A 212 17.18 -13.25 -9.66
N LEU A 213 16.50 -12.14 -9.93
CA LEU A 213 15.62 -11.46 -8.97
C LEU A 213 14.16 -11.92 -9.05
N PHE A 214 13.71 -12.43 -10.20
CA PHE A 214 12.33 -12.91 -10.37
C PHE A 214 12.11 -14.33 -9.82
N ASP A 215 13.17 -15.15 -9.80
CA ASP A 215 13.12 -16.52 -9.26
C ASP A 215 13.21 -16.59 -7.72
N LYS A 216 13.19 -15.44 -7.02
CA LYS A 216 13.25 -15.34 -5.55
C LYS A 216 11.91 -14.90 -4.97
#